data_AF-A0A7S1HBJ3-F1
#
_entry.id   AF-A0A7S1HBJ3-F1
#
_cell.length_a   1.000
_cell.length_b   1.000
_cell.length_c   1.000
_cell.angle_alpha   90.00
_cell.angle_beta   90.00
_cell.angle_gamma   90.00
#
_symmetry.space_group_name_H-M   'P 1'
#
loop_
_entity.id
_entity.type
_entity.pdbx_description
1 polymer ?
#
loop_
_entity_poly.entity_id
_entity_poly.type
_entity_poly.pdbx_seq_one_letter_code
_entity_poly.pdbx_strand_id
1 'polypeptide(L)'
;VGDIVGDDSDAVARATSEVVRLANGRSGEGFVAVSADARKKFWLDRKRTAAISKHTNAFKVNEDVVIPLPRMGEYTLGIERINIELSLRNKLELVTALQALFTTGKLPLGKSDDAGEIPSAELLEDRVQQALALLREVGTLWQGWLEGLDSGFFERLQTHELRASWKTQILKPLQSIFSGAAFEPLLAECRRIHQE
;
A
#
# COMPACT_ATOMS: atom_id res chain seq x y z
N VAL A 1 -1.18 -14.74 20.77
CA VAL A 1 -0.08 -14.28 21.66
C VAL A 1 -0.17 -15.12 22.92
N GLY A 2 0.91 -15.79 23.30
CA GLY A 2 0.98 -16.54 24.55
C GLY A 2 2.05 -15.90 25.43
N ASP A 3 1.73 -15.67 26.70
CA ASP A 3 2.66 -15.13 27.68
C ASP A 3 3.23 -16.28 28.53
N ILE A 4 4.55 -16.30 28.72
CA ILE A 4 5.23 -17.22 29.64
C ILE A 4 5.58 -16.40 30.89
N VAL A 5 4.92 -16.71 31.99
CA VAL A 5 5.09 -16.03 33.28
C VAL A 5 5.29 -17.06 34.39
N GLY A 6 6.12 -16.73 35.38
CA GLY A 6 6.41 -17.59 36.52
C GLY A 6 7.29 -16.89 37.55
N ASP A 7 7.33 -17.46 38.75
CA ASP A 7 8.03 -16.89 39.90
C ASP A 7 9.53 -17.25 39.94
N ASP A 8 9.96 -18.24 39.14
CA ASP A 8 11.36 -18.62 38.95
C ASP A 8 11.87 -18.10 37.60
N SER A 9 12.79 -17.15 37.65
CA SER A 9 13.41 -16.55 36.47
C SER A 9 14.14 -17.56 35.59
N ASP A 10 14.79 -18.56 36.19
CA ASP A 10 15.57 -19.54 35.44
C ASP A 10 14.64 -20.55 34.76
N ALA A 11 13.53 -20.92 35.40
CA ALA A 11 12.50 -21.74 34.78
C ALA A 11 11.84 -21.04 33.58
N VAL A 12 11.49 -19.75 33.73
CA VAL A 12 10.93 -18.95 32.64
C VAL A 12 11.94 -18.80 31.49
N ALA A 13 13.21 -18.56 31.80
CA ALA A 13 14.27 -18.47 30.78
C ALA A 13 14.46 -19.78 30.01
N ARG A 14 14.45 -20.93 30.70
CA ARG A 14 14.53 -22.26 30.07
C ARG A 14 13.34 -22.53 29.16
N ALA A 15 12.13 -22.30 29.64
CA ALA A 15 10.90 -22.48 28.86
C ALA A 15 10.89 -21.58 27.61
N THR A 16 11.26 -20.31 27.75
CA THR A 16 11.36 -19.37 26.63
C THR A 16 12.40 -19.82 25.60
N SER A 17 13.57 -20.29 26.06
CA SER A 17 14.63 -20.80 25.17
C SER A 17 14.17 -22.03 24.38
N GLU A 18 13.40 -22.92 25.00
CA GLU A 18 12.85 -24.09 24.33
C GLU A 18 11.82 -23.71 23.25
N VAL A 19 10.96 -22.71 23.52
CA VAL A 19 10.04 -22.17 22.51
C VAL A 19 10.79 -21.58 21.32
N VAL A 20 11.85 -20.80 21.57
CA VAL A 20 12.71 -20.26 20.50
C VAL A 20 13.35 -21.40 19.69
N ARG A 21 13.85 -22.44 20.36
CA ARG A 21 14.43 -23.61 19.69
C ARG A 21 13.42 -24.31 18.77
N LEU A 22 12.19 -24.52 19.25
CA LEU A 22 11.11 -25.12 18.47
C LEU A 22 10.70 -24.25 17.27
N ALA A 23 10.64 -22.93 17.45
CA ALA A 23 10.34 -21.98 16.38
C ALA A 23 11.41 -21.98 15.29
N ASN A 24 12.69 -21.91 15.69
CA ASN A 24 13.83 -21.95 14.77
C ASN A 24 13.87 -23.25 13.95
N GLY A 25 13.45 -24.37 14.55
CA GLY A 25 13.31 -25.65 13.85
C GLY A 25 12.24 -25.69 12.76
N ARG A 26 11.41 -24.64 12.63
CA ARG A 26 10.32 -24.53 11.66
C ARG A 26 10.39 -23.23 10.85
N SER A 27 11.61 -22.73 10.61
CA SER A 27 11.87 -21.45 9.90
C SER A 27 11.29 -20.21 10.56
N GLY A 28 10.90 -20.28 11.84
CA GLY A 28 10.58 -19.11 12.64
C GLY A 28 11.85 -18.48 13.22
N GLU A 29 11.74 -17.25 13.69
CA GLU A 29 12.79 -16.58 14.45
C GLU A 29 12.32 -16.33 15.88
N GLY A 30 13.24 -16.38 16.85
CA GLY A 30 12.94 -16.08 18.24
C GLY A 30 14.09 -15.32 18.91
N PHE A 31 13.73 -14.29 19.68
CA PHE A 31 14.67 -13.43 20.39
C PHE A 31 14.25 -13.26 21.85
N VAL A 32 15.23 -13.27 22.76
CA VAL A 32 15.01 -13.04 24.19
C VAL A 32 15.63 -11.70 24.60
N ALA A 33 14.79 -10.76 25.02
CA ALA A 33 15.21 -9.45 25.48
C ALA A 33 15.58 -9.47 26.97
N VAL A 34 16.83 -9.77 27.30
CA VAL A 34 17.30 -9.86 28.69
C VAL A 34 17.55 -8.50 29.36
N SER A 35 17.99 -7.49 28.61
CA SER A 35 18.29 -6.15 29.17
C SER A 35 17.05 -5.25 29.23
N ALA A 36 17.06 -4.26 30.14
CA ALA A 36 15.98 -3.28 30.25
C ALA A 36 15.79 -2.47 28.96
N ASP A 37 16.89 -2.08 28.31
CA ASP A 37 16.86 -1.36 27.03
C ASP A 37 16.32 -2.21 25.88
N ALA A 38 16.72 -3.49 25.81
CA ALA A 38 16.17 -4.42 24.83
C ALA A 38 14.66 -4.57 25.03
N ARG A 39 14.21 -4.81 26.28
CA ARG A 39 12.76 -4.89 26.60
C ARG A 39 12.03 -3.64 26.12
N LYS A 40 12.54 -2.45 26.45
CA LYS A 40 11.93 -1.18 26.02
C LYS A 40 11.83 -1.07 24.49
N LYS A 41 12.85 -1.53 23.75
CA LYS A 41 12.87 -1.54 22.28
C LYS A 41 11.84 -2.51 21.69
N PHE A 42 11.77 -3.75 22.16
CA PHE A 42 10.79 -4.74 21.66
C PHE A 42 9.34 -4.33 21.94
N TRP A 43 9.07 -3.64 23.06
CA TRP A 43 7.74 -3.11 23.37
C TRP A 43 7.40 -1.80 22.62
N LEU A 44 8.38 -1.14 22.01
CA LEU A 44 8.20 0.13 21.32
C LEU A 44 7.30 -0.03 20.08
N ASP A 45 7.48 -1.11 19.32
CA ASP A 45 6.75 -1.34 18.06
C ASP A 45 5.27 -1.64 18.31
N ARG A 46 4.94 -2.37 19.38
CA ARG A 46 3.56 -2.60 19.80
C ARG A 46 2.87 -1.30 20.23
N LYS A 47 3.61 -0.36 20.84
CA LYS A 47 3.10 1.00 21.15
C LYS A 47 2.96 1.88 19.90
N ARG A 48 3.76 1.62 18.86
CA ARG A 48 3.75 2.35 17.59
C ARG A 48 2.85 1.75 16.52
N THR A 49 2.23 0.59 16.74
CA THR A 49 1.25 0.02 15.81
C THR A 49 0.10 0.99 15.52
N ALA A 50 -0.30 1.81 16.50
CA ALA A 50 -1.25 2.90 16.31
C ALA A 50 -0.70 4.07 15.45
N ALA A 51 0.62 4.30 15.45
CA ALA A 51 1.27 5.37 14.69
C ALA A 51 1.47 5.05 13.21
N ILE A 52 1.50 3.76 12.82
CA ILE A 52 1.53 3.36 11.40
C ILE A 52 0.23 3.77 10.69
N SER A 53 -0.90 3.74 11.42
CA SER A 53 -2.20 4.25 10.95
C SER A 53 -2.23 5.77 10.74
N LYS A 54 -1.24 6.53 11.23
CA LYS A 54 -1.20 8.00 11.09
C LYS A 54 -0.62 8.48 9.76
N HIS A 55 0.10 7.61 9.05
CA HIS A 55 0.77 7.91 7.77
C HIS A 55 0.16 7.20 6.57
N THR A 56 -0.91 6.44 6.81
CA THR A 56 -1.75 5.85 5.78
C THR A 56 -3.14 6.41 6.03
N ASN A 57 -3.76 7.06 5.04
CA ASN A 57 -5.20 7.40 5.08
C ASN A 57 -6.07 6.10 5.02
N ALA A 58 -5.62 5.03 5.69
CA ALA A 58 -6.27 3.74 5.69
C ALA A 58 -7.29 3.71 6.82
N PHE A 59 -8.54 3.49 6.46
CA PHE A 59 -9.61 3.20 7.42
C PHE A 59 -9.30 1.89 8.14
N LYS A 60 -9.27 1.90 9.48
CA LYS A 60 -8.97 0.75 10.31
C LYS A 60 -10.22 0.29 11.06
N VAL A 61 -10.77 -0.86 10.67
CA VAL A 61 -11.78 -1.57 11.46
C VAL A 61 -11.07 -2.47 12.46
N ASN A 62 -11.42 -2.35 13.75
CA ASN A 62 -10.98 -3.28 14.78
C ASN A 62 -12.23 -3.92 15.37
N GLU A 63 -12.39 -5.22 15.18
CA GLU A 63 -13.49 -6.01 15.72
C GLU A 63 -12.91 -7.19 16.48
N ASP A 64 -13.42 -7.45 17.69
CA ASP A 64 -13.00 -8.58 18.51
C ASP A 64 -13.79 -9.83 18.12
N VAL A 65 -13.13 -10.76 17.43
CA VAL A 65 -13.74 -12.01 16.93
C VAL A 65 -13.09 -13.24 17.55
N VAL A 66 -13.87 -14.30 17.74
CA VAL A 66 -13.39 -15.61 18.19
C VAL A 66 -13.27 -16.54 16.99
N ILE A 67 -12.03 -16.96 16.69
CA ILE A 67 -11.74 -17.84 15.55
C ILE A 67 -11.24 -19.21 16.06
N PRO A 68 -11.83 -20.33 15.60
CA PRO A 68 -11.31 -21.65 15.92
C PRO A 68 -9.85 -21.81 15.45
N LEU A 69 -8.95 -22.27 16.35
CA LEU A 69 -7.52 -22.41 16.04
C LEU A 69 -7.22 -23.18 14.74
N PRO A 70 -7.90 -24.30 14.42
CA PRO A 70 -7.66 -25.02 13.16
C PRO A 70 -7.96 -24.18 11.90
N ARG A 71 -8.76 -23.12 12.02
CA ARG A 71 -9.20 -22.25 10.92
C ARG A 71 -8.50 -20.89 10.90
N MET A 72 -7.51 -20.68 11.77
CA MET A 72 -6.78 -19.41 11.84
C MET A 72 -6.08 -19.07 10.52
N GLY A 73 -5.57 -20.07 9.80
CA GLY A 73 -4.97 -19.87 8.47
C GLY A 73 -5.98 -19.37 7.44
N GLU A 74 -7.16 -20.00 7.34
CA GLU A 74 -8.25 -19.59 6.46
C GLU A 74 -8.69 -18.15 6.75
N TYR A 75 -8.81 -17.80 8.03
CA TYR A 75 -9.18 -16.46 8.44
C TYR A 75 -8.15 -15.42 7.98
N THR A 76 -6.85 -15.66 8.24
CA THR A 76 -5.78 -14.74 7.80
C THR A 76 -5.80 -14.54 6.28
N LEU A 77 -5.92 -15.63 5.51
CA LEU A 77 -6.02 -15.55 4.04
C LEU A 77 -7.25 -14.78 3.59
N GLY A 78 -8.40 -14.99 4.25
CA GLY A 78 -9.63 -14.27 3.95
C GLY A 78 -9.51 -12.76 4.19
N ILE A 79 -8.89 -12.35 5.30
CA ILE A 79 -8.64 -10.93 5.60
C ILE A 79 -7.68 -10.31 4.57
N GLU A 80 -6.61 -11.01 4.22
CA GLU A 80 -5.67 -10.52 3.20
C GLU A 80 -6.33 -10.40 1.82
N ARG A 81 -7.20 -11.33 1.46
CA ARG A 81 -7.99 -11.26 0.22
C ARG A 81 -8.87 -10.02 0.20
N ILE A 82 -9.64 -9.80 1.26
CA ILE A 82 -10.50 -8.60 1.37
C ILE A 82 -9.67 -7.33 1.22
N ASN A 83 -8.51 -7.27 1.89
CA ASN A 83 -7.62 -6.11 1.80
C ASN A 83 -7.09 -5.90 0.38
N ILE A 84 -6.69 -6.96 -0.32
CA ILE A 84 -6.21 -6.87 -1.71
C ILE A 84 -7.33 -6.43 -2.65
N GLU A 85 -8.51 -7.02 -2.54
CA GLU A 85 -9.68 -6.68 -3.37
C GLU A 85 -10.06 -5.21 -3.21
N LEU A 86 -10.25 -4.74 -1.97
CA LEU A 86 -10.60 -3.35 -1.70
C LEU A 86 -9.50 -2.38 -2.15
N SER A 87 -8.24 -2.76 -1.91
CA SER A 87 -7.07 -1.97 -2.31
C SER A 87 -6.97 -1.83 -3.84
N LEU A 88 -7.31 -2.86 -4.62
CA LEU A 88 -7.37 -2.81 -6.08
C LEU A 88 -8.57 -1.98 -6.57
N ARG A 89 -9.76 -2.18 -5.98
CA ARG A 89 -10.97 -1.41 -6.33
C ARG A 89 -10.77 0.09 -6.12
N ASN A 90 -10.27 0.51 -4.96
CA ASN A 90 -9.98 1.93 -4.69
C ASN A 90 -8.97 2.51 -5.71
N LYS A 91 -7.99 1.72 -6.13
CA LYS A 91 -7.01 2.15 -7.14
C LYS A 91 -7.61 2.26 -8.54
N LEU A 92 -8.56 1.40 -8.87
CA LEU A 92 -9.29 1.48 -10.14
C LEU A 92 -10.23 2.69 -10.16
N GLU A 93 -10.89 3.00 -9.04
CA GLU A 93 -11.67 4.23 -8.87
C GLU A 93 -10.80 5.48 -9.08
N LEU A 94 -9.59 5.50 -8.51
CA LEU A 94 -8.60 6.55 -8.78
C LEU A 94 -8.25 6.66 -10.27
N VAL A 95 -8.01 5.54 -10.96
CA VAL A 95 -7.75 5.54 -12.41
C VAL A 95 -8.91 6.17 -13.16
N THR A 96 -10.16 5.81 -12.84
CA THR A 96 -11.36 6.40 -13.44
C THR A 96 -11.47 7.90 -13.16
N ALA A 97 -11.22 8.35 -11.93
CA ALA A 97 -11.27 9.77 -11.56
C ALA A 97 -10.22 10.59 -12.33
N LEU A 98 -8.99 10.06 -12.48
CA LEU A 98 -7.95 10.72 -13.26
C LEU A 98 -8.28 10.76 -14.75
N GLN A 99 -8.83 9.69 -15.32
CA GLN A 99 -9.29 9.70 -16.72
C GLN A 99 -10.37 10.76 -16.95
N ALA A 100 -11.30 10.92 -16.00
CA ALA A 100 -12.31 11.97 -16.04
C ALA A 100 -11.68 13.38 -16.00
N LEU A 101 -10.70 13.62 -15.13
CA LEU A 101 -9.95 14.88 -15.10
C LEU A 101 -9.36 15.22 -16.49
N PHE A 102 -8.67 14.26 -17.11
CA PHE A 102 -8.03 14.45 -18.41
C PHE A 102 -9.01 14.64 -19.57
N THR A 103 -10.24 14.12 -19.46
CA THR A 103 -11.26 14.21 -20.51
C THR A 103 -12.14 15.45 -20.37
N THR A 104 -12.24 16.05 -19.18
CA THR A 104 -13.10 17.23 -18.92
C THR A 104 -12.61 18.52 -19.61
N GLY A 105 -11.37 18.55 -20.08
CA GLY A 105 -10.80 19.64 -20.90
C GLY A 105 -10.45 20.94 -20.15
N LYS A 106 -10.94 21.13 -18.91
CA LYS A 106 -10.58 22.26 -18.03
C LYS A 106 -9.41 21.89 -17.13
N LEU A 107 -8.24 21.65 -17.72
CA LEU A 107 -7.04 21.29 -16.97
C LEU A 107 -6.48 22.51 -16.22
N PRO A 108 -6.17 22.40 -14.92
CA PRO A 108 -5.52 23.49 -14.20
C PRO A 108 -4.08 23.62 -14.68
N LEU A 109 -3.78 24.70 -15.39
CA LEU A 109 -2.45 25.03 -15.87
C LEU A 109 -1.92 26.27 -15.13
N GLY A 110 -0.63 26.27 -14.83
CA GLY A 110 0.06 27.41 -14.25
C GLY A 110 0.24 28.53 -15.26
N LYS A 111 0.37 29.76 -14.77
CA LYS A 111 0.87 30.87 -15.59
C LYS A 111 2.35 30.63 -15.83
N SER A 112 2.82 30.60 -17.08
CA SER A 112 4.25 30.72 -17.33
C SER A 112 4.59 32.21 -17.33
N ASP A 113 5.48 32.63 -16.44
CA ASP A 113 6.02 34.00 -16.44
C ASP A 113 7.04 34.20 -17.58
N ASP A 114 7.54 33.10 -18.16
CA ASP A 114 8.30 33.10 -19.42
C ASP A 114 7.35 32.90 -20.61
N ALA A 115 7.33 33.88 -21.51
CA ALA A 115 6.51 33.90 -22.74
C ALA A 115 6.84 32.78 -23.76
N GLY A 116 7.73 31.84 -23.41
CA GLY A 116 8.15 30.72 -24.25
C GLY A 116 7.68 29.32 -23.81
N GLU A 117 6.99 29.17 -22.67
CA GLU A 117 6.67 27.85 -22.08
C GLU A 117 5.19 27.46 -22.08
N ILE A 118 4.27 28.26 -22.63
CA ILE A 118 2.88 27.82 -22.79
C ILE A 118 2.84 26.75 -23.89
N PRO A 119 2.48 25.49 -23.58
CA PRO A 119 2.35 24.46 -24.60
C PRO A 119 1.35 24.88 -25.66
N SER A 120 1.67 24.66 -26.95
CA SER A 120 0.66 24.80 -28.00
C SER A 120 -0.53 23.88 -27.68
N ALA A 121 -1.73 24.25 -28.11
CA ALA A 121 -2.92 23.43 -27.90
C ALA A 121 -2.74 22.00 -28.40
N GLU A 122 -2.05 21.83 -29.54
CA GLU A 122 -1.70 20.53 -30.12
C GLU A 122 -0.75 19.71 -29.22
N LEU A 123 0.29 20.34 -28.66
CA LEU A 123 1.24 19.65 -27.78
C LEU A 123 0.62 19.29 -26.42
N LEU A 124 -0.31 20.12 -25.93
CA LEU A 124 -1.10 19.80 -24.75
C LEU A 124 -2.02 18.60 -25.02
N GLU A 125 -2.70 18.58 -26.17
CA GLU A 125 -3.59 17.49 -26.55
C GLU A 125 -2.84 16.16 -26.67
N ASP A 126 -1.66 16.15 -27.30
CA ASP A 126 -0.82 14.93 -27.39
C ASP A 126 -0.42 14.40 -25.99
N ARG A 127 0.02 15.28 -25.08
CA ARG A 127 0.34 14.88 -23.69
C ARG A 127 -0.87 14.33 -22.95
N VAL A 128 -2.05 14.90 -23.16
CA VAL A 128 -3.31 14.38 -22.59
C VAL A 128 -3.60 12.98 -23.12
N GLN A 129 -3.42 12.74 -24.43
CA GLN A 129 -3.61 11.40 -24.99
C GLN A 129 -2.60 10.39 -24.44
N GLN A 130 -1.34 10.78 -24.25
CA GLN A 130 -0.33 9.94 -23.60
C GLN A 130 -0.72 9.58 -22.16
N ALA A 131 -1.23 10.55 -21.38
CA ALA A 131 -1.69 10.31 -20.02
C ALA A 131 -2.91 9.37 -19.97
N LEU A 132 -3.87 9.56 -20.87
CA LEU A 132 -5.04 8.67 -20.98
C LEU A 132 -4.64 7.25 -21.39
N ALA A 133 -3.68 7.10 -22.31
CA ALA A 133 -3.16 5.79 -22.70
C ALA A 133 -2.49 5.07 -21.52
N LEU A 134 -1.62 5.76 -20.79
CA LEU A 134 -0.99 5.25 -19.56
C LEU A 134 -2.05 4.78 -18.55
N LEU A 135 -3.06 5.61 -18.26
CA LEU A 135 -4.10 5.28 -17.28
C LEU A 135 -4.94 4.07 -17.72
N ARG A 136 -5.23 3.94 -19.02
CA ARG A 136 -5.94 2.75 -19.56
C ARG A 136 -5.09 1.49 -19.43
N GLU A 137 -3.80 1.56 -19.73
CA GLU A 137 -2.87 0.42 -19.60
C GLU A 137 -2.79 -0.05 -18.15
N VAL A 138 -2.53 0.87 -17.22
CA VAL A 138 -2.44 0.57 -15.78
C VAL A 138 -3.79 0.06 -15.24
N GLY A 139 -4.90 0.69 -15.63
CA GLY A 139 -6.24 0.25 -15.26
C GLY A 139 -6.54 -1.16 -15.74
N THR A 140 -6.20 -1.49 -16.99
CA THR A 140 -6.38 -2.83 -17.57
C THR A 140 -5.56 -3.87 -16.83
N LEU A 141 -4.30 -3.54 -16.51
CA LEU A 141 -3.42 -4.43 -15.75
C LEU A 141 -3.97 -4.74 -14.35
N TRP A 142 -4.38 -3.70 -13.61
CA TRP A 142 -4.92 -3.87 -12.26
C TRP A 142 -6.29 -4.55 -12.26
N GLN A 143 -7.13 -4.28 -13.25
CA GLN A 143 -8.39 -4.98 -13.45
C GLN A 143 -8.17 -6.47 -13.72
N GLY A 144 -7.20 -6.81 -14.59
CA GLY A 144 -6.84 -8.20 -14.85
C GLY A 144 -6.34 -8.93 -13.60
N TRP A 145 -5.60 -8.25 -12.71
CA TRP A 145 -5.21 -8.83 -11.42
C TRP A 145 -6.39 -9.06 -10.49
N LEU A 146 -7.35 -8.12 -10.45
CA LEU A 146 -8.56 -8.23 -9.63
C LEU A 146 -9.46 -9.39 -10.10
N GLU A 147 -9.67 -9.52 -11.41
CA GLU A 147 -10.46 -10.61 -12.00
C GLU A 147 -9.75 -11.96 -11.89
N GLY A 148 -8.42 -11.95 -11.92
CA GLY A 148 -7.58 -13.13 -11.85
C GLY A 148 -7.17 -13.57 -10.45
N LEU A 149 -7.75 -13.01 -9.37
CA LEU A 149 -7.33 -13.37 -8.01
C LEU A 149 -7.38 -14.88 -7.76
N ASP A 150 -8.42 -15.56 -8.24
CA ASP A 150 -8.58 -17.02 -8.13
C ASP A 150 -7.71 -17.83 -9.11
N SER A 151 -6.98 -17.14 -10.00
CA SER A 151 -6.10 -17.73 -11.02
C SER A 151 -4.61 -17.55 -10.70
N GLY A 152 -4.26 -17.38 -9.41
CA GLY A 152 -2.88 -17.29 -8.95
C GLY A 152 -2.34 -15.86 -8.78
N PHE A 153 -3.16 -14.83 -9.05
CA PHE A 153 -2.75 -13.45 -8.77
C PHE A 153 -2.82 -13.11 -7.28
N PHE A 154 -3.67 -13.77 -6.50
CA PHE A 154 -3.78 -13.53 -5.07
C PHE A 154 -2.45 -13.78 -4.35
N GLU A 155 -1.81 -14.92 -4.57
CA GLU A 155 -0.55 -15.31 -3.92
C GLU A 155 0.59 -14.36 -4.30
N ARG A 156 0.65 -13.93 -5.56
CA ARG A 156 1.68 -13.01 -6.06
C ARG A 156 1.50 -11.59 -5.50
N LEU A 157 0.26 -11.15 -5.30
CA LEU A 157 -0.06 -9.88 -4.65
C LEU A 157 0.18 -9.95 -3.14
N GLN A 158 -0.18 -11.06 -2.50
CA GLN A 158 0.05 -11.34 -1.08
C GLN A 158 1.54 -11.34 -0.74
N THR A 159 2.37 -11.96 -1.57
CA THR A 159 3.83 -12.01 -1.40
C THR A 159 4.55 -10.75 -1.86
N HIS A 160 3.82 -9.73 -2.33
CA HIS A 160 4.36 -8.49 -2.88
C HIS A 160 5.26 -8.67 -4.12
N GLU A 161 5.23 -9.82 -4.79
CA GLU A 161 5.84 -10.01 -6.11
C GLU A 161 5.19 -9.08 -7.13
N LEU A 162 3.86 -8.96 -7.04
CA LEU A 162 3.07 -7.96 -7.76
C LEU A 162 2.65 -6.85 -6.82
N ARG A 163 2.67 -5.61 -7.31
CA ARG A 163 2.25 -4.45 -6.52
C ARG A 163 1.60 -3.39 -7.39
N ALA A 164 0.31 -3.15 -7.16
CA ALA A 164 -0.38 -1.98 -7.68
C ALA A 164 0.11 -0.73 -6.95
N SER A 165 0.77 0.19 -7.66
CA SER A 165 1.50 1.30 -7.06
C SER A 165 1.23 2.62 -7.78
N TRP A 166 0.47 3.50 -7.12
CA TRP A 166 0.27 4.90 -7.53
C TRP A 166 1.60 5.59 -7.86
N LYS A 167 2.57 5.50 -6.94
CA LYS A 167 3.83 6.24 -7.05
C LYS A 167 4.65 5.82 -8.26
N THR A 168 4.73 4.52 -8.55
CA THR A 168 5.64 4.00 -9.59
C THR A 168 4.96 3.82 -10.94
N GLN A 169 3.67 3.43 -10.96
CA GLN A 169 2.97 3.12 -12.21
C GLN A 169 2.17 4.32 -12.74
N ILE A 170 1.79 5.30 -11.91
CA ILE A 170 0.99 6.45 -12.35
C ILE A 170 1.71 7.78 -12.14
N LEU A 171 2.02 8.16 -10.89
CA LEU A 171 2.53 9.50 -10.57
C LEU A 171 3.84 9.80 -11.29
N LYS A 172 4.84 8.92 -11.19
CA LYS A 172 6.14 9.11 -11.86
C LYS A 172 6.01 9.27 -13.38
N PRO A 173 5.30 8.37 -14.10
CA PRO A 173 5.05 8.57 -15.53
C PRO A 173 4.30 9.88 -15.84
N LEU A 174 3.25 10.23 -15.07
CA LEU A 174 2.54 11.51 -15.28
C LEU A 174 3.45 12.72 -15.10
N GLN A 175 4.38 12.70 -14.13
CA GLN A 175 5.38 13.76 -13.96
C GLN A 175 6.33 13.86 -15.17
N SER A 176 6.62 12.73 -15.82
CA SER A 176 7.42 12.72 -17.05
C SER A 176 6.66 13.28 -18.25
N ILE A 177 5.37 12.96 -18.39
CA ILE A 177 4.50 13.46 -19.46
C ILE A 177 4.27 14.97 -19.31
N PHE A 178 4.05 15.41 -18.06
CA PHE A 178 3.73 16.79 -17.72
C PHE A 178 4.91 17.48 -17.02
N SER A 179 6.05 17.55 -17.70
CA SER A 179 7.22 18.26 -17.21
C SER A 179 7.10 19.78 -17.41
N GLY A 180 7.59 20.56 -16.44
CA GLY A 180 7.66 22.02 -16.50
C GLY A 180 6.74 22.70 -15.48
N ALA A 181 7.08 23.93 -15.09
CA ALA A 181 6.35 24.68 -14.05
C ALA A 181 4.88 24.93 -14.41
N ALA A 182 4.57 25.04 -15.71
CA ALA A 182 3.20 25.22 -16.21
C ALA A 182 2.26 24.06 -15.86
N PHE A 183 2.77 22.85 -15.57
CA PHE A 183 1.94 21.69 -15.25
C PHE A 183 1.89 21.33 -13.76
N GLU A 184 2.59 22.07 -12.89
CA GLU A 184 2.57 21.79 -11.47
C GLU A 184 1.15 21.82 -10.87
N PRO A 185 0.24 22.74 -11.26
CA PRO A 185 -1.15 22.70 -10.78
C PRO A 185 -1.92 21.44 -11.20
N LEU A 186 -1.66 20.91 -12.40
CA LEU A 186 -2.26 19.66 -12.89
C LEU A 186 -1.76 18.45 -12.09
N LEU A 187 -0.45 18.39 -11.82
CA LEU A 187 0.12 17.33 -10.99
C LEU A 187 -0.32 17.44 -9.54
N ALA A 188 -0.50 18.64 -9.02
CA ALA A 188 -1.07 18.88 -7.69
C ALA A 188 -2.52 18.38 -7.63
N GLU A 189 -3.33 18.64 -8.66
CA GLU A 189 -4.71 18.13 -8.73
C GLU A 189 -4.75 16.61 -8.79
N CYS A 190 -3.87 15.96 -9.56
CA CYS A 190 -3.76 14.50 -9.57
C CYS A 190 -3.43 13.93 -8.17
N ARG A 191 -2.56 14.61 -7.41
CA ARG A 191 -2.24 14.21 -6.02
C ARG A 191 -3.40 14.46 -5.07
N ARG A 192 -4.18 15.53 -5.29
CA ARG A 192 -5.39 15.85 -4.52
C ARG A 192 -6.44 14.76 -4.71
N ILE A 193 -6.72 14.36 -5.95
CA ILE A 193 -7.63 13.25 -6.27
C ILE A 193 -7.17 11.94 -5.59
N HIS A 194 -5.87 11.65 -5.60
CA HIS A 194 -5.33 10.46 -4.89
C HIS A 194 -5.53 10.51 -3.36
N GLN A 195 -5.73 11.69 -2.76
CA GLN A 195 -5.91 11.84 -1.31
C GLN A 195 -7.37 11.73 -0.87
N GLU A 196 -8.34 11.81 -1.80
CA GLU A 196 -9.76 11.56 -1.56
C GLU A 196 -10.01 10.09 -1.20
#